data_AF-A0A922WNR3-F1
#
_entry.id   AF-A0A922WNR3-F1
#
_cell.length_a   1.000
_cell.length_b   1.000
_cell.length_c   1.000
_cell.angle_alpha   90.00
_cell.angle_beta   90.00
_cell.angle_gamma   90.00
#
_symmetry.space_group_name_H-M   'P 1'
#
loop_
_entity.id
_entity.type
_entity.pdbx_description
1 polymer ?
#
loop_
_entity_poly.entity_id
_entity_poly.type
_entity_poly.pdbx_seq_one_letter_code
_entity_poly.pdbx_strand_id
1 'polypeptide(L)'
;MPSETDELTEFRCPGCGGPVGGFDPEDTCMGVRCLACDWAAVTTNTRHPHFQMARDETLYNVWVEWSGHERLRVVAAVGNALSIGVKAARELIDRGLPIASGVQALEVQSLHAKIKGIGLSIRVHPGFRWRLD
;
A
#
# COMPACT_ATOMS: atom_id res chain seq x y z
N MET A 1 -27.12 25.17 -41.41
CA MET A 1 -26.11 24.75 -40.43
C MET A 1 -26.85 24.17 -39.25
N PRO A 2 -26.90 22.84 -39.08
CA PRO A 2 -27.45 22.25 -37.88
C PRO A 2 -26.42 22.39 -36.74
N SER A 3 -26.87 22.92 -35.61
CA SER A 3 -26.12 22.96 -34.36
C SER A 3 -26.05 21.55 -33.78
N GLU A 4 -24.91 20.88 -33.97
CA GLU A 4 -24.53 19.67 -33.23
C GLU A 4 -24.24 20.06 -31.78
N THR A 5 -25.29 20.27 -31.00
CA THR A 5 -25.21 20.11 -29.56
C THR A 5 -25.35 18.62 -29.31
N ASP A 6 -24.20 17.95 -29.21
CA ASP A 6 -24.05 16.58 -28.74
C ASP A 6 -25.06 16.29 -27.60
N GLU A 7 -26.15 15.58 -27.92
CA GLU A 7 -26.94 14.86 -26.93
C GLU A 7 -26.09 13.69 -26.44
N LEU A 8 -25.06 13.99 -25.66
CA LEU A 8 -24.42 13.02 -24.77
C LEU A 8 -25.52 12.53 -23.84
N THR A 9 -26.11 11.39 -24.20
CA THR A 9 -27.12 10.73 -23.39
C THR A 9 -26.50 10.50 -22.01
N GLU A 10 -26.88 11.30 -21.02
CA GLU A 10 -26.38 11.14 -19.65
C GLU A 10 -26.65 9.69 -19.24
N PHE A 11 -25.58 8.89 -19.10
CA PHE A 11 -25.71 7.48 -18.76
C PHE A 11 -26.56 7.36 -17.49
N ARG A 12 -27.74 6.72 -17.61
CA ARG A 12 -28.67 6.53 -16.49
C ARG A 12 -28.46 5.17 -15.86
N CYS A 13 -28.77 5.07 -14.57
CA CYS A 13 -28.72 3.82 -13.85
C CYS A 13 -29.67 2.78 -14.49
N PRO A 14 -29.22 1.59 -14.88
CA PRO A 14 -30.09 0.56 -15.46
C PRO A 14 -31.05 -0.07 -14.43
N GLY A 15 -30.76 0.03 -13.13
CA GLY A 15 -31.64 -0.46 -12.06
C GLY A 15 -32.88 0.41 -11.80
N CYS A 16 -32.70 1.73 -11.60
CA CYS A 16 -33.79 2.63 -11.20
C CYS A 16 -33.99 3.86 -12.10
N GLY A 17 -33.19 4.02 -13.17
CA GLY A 17 -33.22 5.19 -14.05
C GLY A 17 -32.64 6.48 -13.45
N GLY A 18 -32.14 6.44 -12.20
CA GLY A 18 -31.56 7.58 -11.51
C GLY A 18 -30.21 8.05 -12.10
N PRO A 19 -29.72 9.23 -11.66
CA PRO A 19 -28.42 9.75 -12.07
C PRO A 19 -27.28 8.86 -11.57
N VAL A 20 -26.18 8.86 -12.31
CA VAL A 20 -24.95 8.15 -11.98
C VAL A 20 -23.84 9.12 -11.63
N GLY A 21 -22.89 8.69 -10.81
CA GLY A 21 -21.65 9.39 -10.52
C GLY A 21 -20.45 8.46 -10.59
N GLY A 22 -19.26 9.05 -10.68
CA GLY A 22 -18.00 8.32 -10.59
C GLY A 22 -17.60 7.98 -9.14
N PHE A 23 -16.51 7.23 -9.03
CA PHE A 23 -15.75 7.03 -7.79
C PHE A 23 -14.67 8.11 -7.65
N ASP A 24 -14.13 8.28 -6.45
CA ASP A 24 -13.02 9.22 -6.24
C ASP A 24 -11.78 8.72 -6.99
N PRO A 25 -10.97 9.61 -7.62
CA PRO A 25 -9.71 9.19 -8.25
C PRO A 25 -8.73 8.47 -7.31
N GLU A 26 -8.81 8.74 -6.01
CA GLU A 26 -8.03 8.08 -4.95
C GLU A 26 -8.65 6.76 -4.47
N ASP A 27 -9.85 6.38 -4.96
CA ASP A 27 -10.43 5.08 -4.65
C ASP A 27 -9.68 3.94 -5.37
N THR A 28 -9.60 2.79 -4.72
CA THR A 28 -9.02 1.56 -5.30
C THR A 28 -9.89 0.95 -6.41
N CYS A 29 -11.14 1.39 -6.52
CA CYS A 29 -12.07 1.05 -7.58
C CYS A 29 -12.33 2.27 -8.48
N MET A 30 -12.68 2.00 -9.74
CA MET A 30 -13.18 3.01 -10.67
C MET A 30 -14.41 2.48 -11.38
N GLY A 31 -15.25 3.38 -11.88
CA GLY A 31 -16.46 2.98 -12.59
C GLY A 31 -17.59 3.98 -12.36
N VAL A 32 -18.82 3.49 -12.42
CA VAL A 32 -20.02 4.28 -12.25
C VAL A 32 -20.91 3.67 -11.18
N ARG A 33 -21.47 4.51 -10.33
CA ARG A 33 -22.46 4.12 -9.32
C ARG A 33 -23.71 4.97 -9.46
N CYS A 34 -24.87 4.40 -9.16
CA CYS A 34 -26.08 5.18 -9.03
C CYS A 34 -26.04 6.01 -7.74
N LEU A 35 -26.58 7.22 -7.79
CA LEU A 35 -26.66 8.10 -6.62
C LEU A 35 -28.00 7.94 -5.85
N ALA A 36 -28.92 7.12 -6.38
CA ALA A 36 -30.27 6.94 -5.85
C ALA A 36 -30.58 5.48 -5.43
N CYS A 37 -29.77 4.51 -5.85
CA CYS A 37 -29.86 3.11 -5.43
C CYS A 37 -28.45 2.50 -5.37
N ASP A 38 -28.34 1.25 -4.95
CA ASP A 38 -27.05 0.56 -4.76
C ASP A 38 -26.46 -0.09 -6.02
N TRP A 39 -27.02 0.21 -7.20
CA TRP A 39 -26.44 -0.30 -8.45
C TRP A 39 -25.08 0.36 -8.72
N ALA A 40 -24.08 -0.46 -9.04
CA ALA A 40 -22.78 0.01 -9.49
C ALA A 40 -22.17 -0.96 -10.51
N ALA A 41 -21.44 -0.40 -11.48
CA ALA A 41 -20.53 -1.13 -12.34
C ALA A 41 -19.11 -0.65 -12.03
N VAL A 42 -18.32 -1.52 -11.41
CA VAL A 42 -16.98 -1.20 -10.91
C VAL A 42 -15.92 -2.09 -11.53
N THR A 43 -14.74 -1.52 -11.71
CA THR A 43 -13.50 -2.22 -12.01
C THR A 43 -12.40 -1.72 -11.08
N THR A 44 -11.25 -2.39 -11.08
CA THR A 44 -10.10 -1.96 -10.28
C THR A 44 -9.45 -0.71 -10.87
N ASN A 45 -9.12 0.25 -10.01
CA ASN A 45 -8.37 1.42 -10.44
C ASN A 45 -6.89 1.05 -10.65
N THR A 46 -6.52 0.75 -11.90
CA THR A 46 -5.15 0.32 -12.21
C THR A 46 -4.11 1.43 -12.08
N ARG A 47 -4.55 2.69 -11.94
CA ARG A 47 -3.68 3.86 -11.71
C ARG A 47 -3.47 4.13 -10.23
N HIS A 48 -4.25 3.52 -9.34
CA HIS A 48 -4.10 3.70 -7.91
C HIS A 48 -2.71 3.19 -7.44
N PRO A 49 -1.96 3.94 -6.61
CA PRO A 49 -0.60 3.57 -6.18
C PRO A 49 -0.51 2.17 -5.58
N HIS A 50 -1.49 1.77 -4.76
CA HIS A 50 -1.53 0.43 -4.17
C HIS A 50 -1.64 -0.68 -5.22
N PHE A 51 -2.40 -0.46 -6.32
CA PHE A 51 -2.48 -1.44 -7.39
C PHE A 51 -1.16 -1.53 -8.16
N GLN A 52 -0.54 -0.40 -8.46
CA GLN A 52 0.76 -0.37 -9.14
C GLN A 52 1.85 -1.04 -8.29
N MET A 53 1.85 -0.80 -6.97
CA MET A 53 2.77 -1.41 -6.03
C MET A 53 2.55 -2.92 -5.89
N ALA A 54 1.30 -3.37 -5.90
CA ALA A 54 0.96 -4.80 -5.90
C ALA A 54 1.46 -5.54 -7.16
N ARG A 55 1.71 -4.82 -8.26
CA ARG A 55 2.29 -5.34 -9.50
C ARG A 55 3.80 -5.14 -9.58
N ASP A 56 4.45 -4.63 -8.53
CA ASP A 56 5.90 -4.54 -8.49
C ASP A 56 6.51 -5.92 -8.25
N GLU A 57 7.20 -6.44 -9.25
CA GLU A 57 7.90 -7.73 -9.19
C GLU A 57 9.31 -7.61 -8.61
N THR A 58 9.76 -6.40 -8.27
CA THR A 58 11.06 -6.17 -7.62
C THR A 58 11.04 -6.80 -6.24
N LEU A 59 12.05 -7.64 -5.96
CA LEU A 59 12.24 -8.24 -4.65
C LEU A 59 13.19 -7.38 -3.81
N TYR A 60 12.78 -7.12 -2.57
CA TYR A 60 13.47 -6.24 -1.65
C TYR A 60 14.00 -6.99 -0.43
N ASN A 61 15.13 -6.51 0.07
CA ASN A 61 15.65 -6.84 1.38
C ASN A 61 15.45 -5.63 2.29
N VAL A 62 15.03 -5.88 3.53
CA VAL A 62 14.67 -4.84 4.49
C VAL A 62 15.52 -5.00 5.74
N TRP A 63 16.16 -3.92 6.19
CA TRP A 63 16.90 -3.81 7.44
C TRP A 63 16.21 -2.81 8.36
N VAL A 64 16.39 -3.00 9.66
CA VAL A 64 16.04 -1.98 10.65
C VAL A 64 17.22 -1.03 10.80
N GLU A 65 16.94 0.26 10.72
CA GLU A 65 17.87 1.32 11.07
C GLU A 65 17.66 1.69 12.54
N TRP A 66 18.71 1.53 13.34
CA TRP A 66 18.64 1.63 14.80
C TRP A 66 19.77 2.48 15.40
N SER A 67 20.53 3.18 14.57
CA SER A 67 21.55 4.13 15.02
C SER A 67 20.96 5.16 15.97
N GLY A 68 21.59 5.36 17.13
CA GLY A 68 21.10 6.27 18.17
C GLY A 68 20.12 5.64 19.17
N HIS A 69 19.76 4.36 19.03
CA HIS A 69 18.89 3.64 19.96
C HIS A 69 19.67 2.64 20.83
N GLU A 70 19.17 2.37 22.03
CA GLU A 70 19.76 1.36 22.93
C GLU A 70 19.53 -0.05 22.35
N ARG A 71 20.63 -0.75 22.06
CA ARG A 71 20.61 -2.06 21.39
C ARG A 71 19.66 -3.08 22.02
N LEU A 72 19.66 -3.23 23.36
CA LEU A 72 18.80 -4.23 24.01
C LEU A 72 17.31 -3.92 23.84
N ARG A 73 16.93 -2.63 23.87
CA ARG A 73 15.56 -2.20 23.59
C ARG A 73 15.18 -2.47 22.14
N VAL A 74 16.08 -2.20 21.19
CA VAL A 74 15.85 -2.47 19.76
C VAL A 74 15.60 -3.96 19.54
N VAL A 75 16.45 -4.83 20.09
CA VAL A 75 16.30 -6.29 19.98
C VAL A 75 14.95 -6.76 20.52
N ALA A 76 14.55 -6.29 21.71
CA ALA A 76 13.26 -6.66 22.29
C ALA A 76 12.08 -6.14 21.46
N ALA A 77 12.13 -4.89 21.02
CA ALA A 77 11.08 -4.26 20.23
C ALA A 77 10.90 -4.94 18.87
N VAL A 78 12.00 -5.19 18.15
CA VAL A 78 11.98 -5.90 16.85
C VAL A 78 11.51 -7.34 17.03
N GLY A 79 12.00 -8.04 18.06
CA GLY A 79 11.58 -9.41 18.36
C GLY A 79 10.07 -9.54 18.61
N ASN A 80 9.48 -8.57 19.30
CA ASN A 80 8.04 -8.50 19.54
C ASN A 80 7.26 -8.09 18.28
N ALA A 81 7.67 -7.02 17.60
CA ALA A 81 6.97 -6.50 16.43
C ALA A 81 6.93 -7.51 15.26
N LEU A 82 7.97 -8.32 15.11
CA LEU A 82 8.06 -9.36 14.08
C LEU A 82 7.64 -10.75 14.60
N SER A 83 7.37 -10.90 15.90
CA SER A 83 7.03 -12.19 16.53
C SER A 83 8.07 -13.32 16.29
N ILE A 84 9.34 -12.95 16.16
CA ILE A 84 10.46 -13.90 15.94
C ILE A 84 11.22 -14.23 17.23
N GLY A 85 10.91 -13.53 18.33
CA GLY A 85 11.58 -13.68 19.61
C GLY A 85 12.95 -12.99 19.70
N VAL A 86 13.43 -12.81 20.93
CA VAL A 86 14.63 -12.02 21.27
C VAL A 86 15.91 -12.60 20.67
N LYS A 87 16.05 -13.93 20.65
CA LYS A 87 17.26 -14.61 20.13
C LYS A 87 17.45 -14.34 18.64
N ALA A 88 16.39 -14.54 17.84
CA ALA A 88 16.44 -14.32 16.39
C ALA A 88 16.64 -12.82 16.08
N ALA A 89 15.91 -11.93 16.75
CA ALA A 89 16.09 -10.49 16.57
C ALA A 89 17.52 -10.04 16.89
N ARG A 90 18.12 -10.58 17.96
CA ARG A 90 19.51 -10.31 18.31
C ARG A 90 20.46 -10.71 17.20
N GLU A 91 20.31 -11.92 16.67
CA GLU A 91 21.15 -12.41 15.59
C GLU A 91 21.07 -11.52 14.35
N LEU A 92 19.86 -11.09 13.97
CA LEU A 92 19.66 -10.20 12.84
C LEU A 92 20.36 -8.86 13.03
N ILE A 93 20.17 -8.23 14.19
CA ILE A 93 20.72 -6.91 14.51
C ILE A 93 22.24 -6.96 14.62
N ASP A 94 22.79 -7.95 15.34
CA ASP A 94 24.24 -8.05 15.60
C ASP A 94 25.03 -8.33 14.33
N ARG A 95 24.47 -9.14 13.44
CA ARG A 95 25.12 -9.53 12.18
C ARG A 95 24.78 -8.59 11.03
N GLY A 96 23.95 -7.57 11.25
CA GLY A 96 23.49 -6.65 10.21
C GLY A 96 22.68 -7.33 9.10
N LEU A 97 21.97 -8.41 9.44
CA LEU A 97 21.16 -9.16 8.49
C LEU A 97 19.82 -8.46 8.24
N PRO A 98 19.24 -8.63 7.04
CA PRO A 98 17.90 -8.15 6.76
C PRO A 98 16.87 -8.84 7.65
N ILE A 99 15.92 -8.07 8.19
CA ILE A 99 14.75 -8.59 8.91
C ILE A 99 13.77 -9.33 8.01
N ALA A 100 13.81 -9.03 6.71
CA ALA A 100 13.06 -9.73 5.67
C ALA A 100 13.85 -9.69 4.35
N SER A 101 13.90 -10.81 3.63
CA SER A 101 14.65 -10.92 2.38
C SER A 101 13.75 -11.40 1.26
N GLY A 102 13.96 -10.86 0.05
CA GLY A 102 13.20 -11.27 -1.13
C GLY A 102 11.71 -10.96 -1.05
N VAL A 103 11.32 -9.88 -0.36
CA VAL A 103 9.91 -9.52 -0.14
C VAL A 103 9.39 -8.54 -1.19
N GLN A 104 8.09 -8.57 -1.44
CA GLN A 104 7.45 -7.65 -2.39
C GLN A 104 7.20 -6.27 -1.79
N ALA A 105 6.90 -5.28 -2.63
CA ALA A 105 6.74 -3.88 -2.20
C ALA A 105 5.63 -3.67 -1.15
N LEU A 106 4.50 -4.39 -1.25
CA LEU A 106 3.43 -4.34 -0.23
C LEU A 106 3.90 -4.82 1.15
N GLU A 107 4.77 -5.82 1.17
CA GLU A 107 5.33 -6.34 2.41
C GLU A 107 6.36 -5.37 3.00
N VAL A 108 7.15 -4.68 2.17
CA VAL A 108 8.00 -3.57 2.61
C VAL A 108 7.16 -2.47 3.29
N GLN A 109 6.04 -2.07 2.70
CA GLN A 109 5.14 -1.07 3.30
C GLN A 109 4.57 -1.55 4.66
N SER A 110 4.17 -2.82 4.73
CA SER A 110 3.69 -3.43 5.98
C SER A 110 4.77 -3.47 7.06
N LEU A 111 6.01 -3.80 6.69
CA LEU A 111 7.15 -3.78 7.61
C LEU A 111 7.49 -2.35 8.05
N HIS A 112 7.45 -1.37 7.14
CA HIS A 112 7.64 0.04 7.47
C HIS A 112 6.66 0.49 8.55
N ALA A 113 5.36 0.22 8.39
CA ALA A 113 4.35 0.60 9.37
C ALA A 113 4.61 -0.04 10.75
N LYS A 114 4.96 -1.34 10.79
CA LYS A 114 5.30 -2.04 12.04
C LYS A 114 6.54 -1.45 12.73
N ILE A 115 7.60 -1.19 11.97
CA ILE A 115 8.87 -0.68 12.51
C ILE A 115 8.75 0.79 12.92
N LYS A 116 8.02 1.61 12.15
CA LYS A 116 7.67 3.00 12.51
C LYS A 116 6.84 3.05 13.79
N GLY A 117 5.91 2.10 13.97
CA GLY A 117 5.10 1.98 15.19
C GLY A 117 5.90 1.74 16.48
N ILE A 118 7.11 1.19 16.38
CA ILE A 118 8.05 1.03 17.52
C ILE A 118 9.12 2.13 17.58
N GLY A 119 8.96 3.20 16.79
CA GLY A 119 9.84 4.36 16.80
C GLY A 119 11.19 4.14 16.11
N LEU A 120 11.28 3.18 15.20
CA LEU A 120 12.47 2.88 14.40
C LEU A 120 12.19 3.15 12.92
N SER A 121 13.24 3.21 12.10
CA SER A 121 13.14 3.33 10.65
C SER A 121 13.66 2.07 9.96
N ILE A 122 13.40 1.95 8.66
CA ILE A 122 13.91 0.86 7.83
C ILE A 122 14.83 1.38 6.74
N ARG A 123 15.74 0.52 6.30
CA ARG A 123 16.49 0.66 5.07
C ARG A 123 16.10 -0.47 4.13
N VAL A 124 15.96 -0.16 2.85
CA VAL A 124 15.48 -1.08 1.82
C VAL A 124 16.49 -1.14 0.68
N HIS A 125 16.76 -2.34 0.17
CA HIS A 125 17.59 -2.54 -1.02
C HIS A 125 16.95 -3.61 -1.93
N PRO A 126 16.89 -3.43 -3.27
CA PRO A 126 17.32 -2.25 -4.03
C PRO A 126 16.49 -1.00 -3.70
N GLY A 127 16.86 0.16 -4.25
CA GLY A 127 16.21 1.43 -3.94
C GLY A 127 14.68 1.35 -4.04
N PHE A 128 14.00 1.77 -2.98
CA PHE A 128 12.55 1.69 -2.88
C PHE A 128 11.90 2.91 -3.53
N ARG A 129 11.17 2.70 -4.63
CA ARG A 129 10.59 3.78 -5.45
C ARG A 129 9.20 4.25 -4.99
N TRP A 130 8.56 3.48 -4.11
CA TRP A 130 7.22 3.78 -3.63
C TRP A 130 7.27 4.68 -2.40
N ARG A 131 6.15 5.37 -2.13
CA ARG A 131 6.02 6.17 -0.92
C ARG A 131 5.80 5.26 0.30
N LEU A 132 6.45 5.63 1.39
CA LEU A 132 6.34 4.99 2.70
C LEU A 132 5.65 5.98 3.65
N ASP A 133 4.34 6.06 3.50
CA ASP A 133 3.43 6.91 4.27
C ASP A 133 3.32 6.42 5.73
#